data_AF-A0A350HXQ3-F1
#
_entry.id   AF-A0A350HXQ3-F1
#
_cell.length_a   1.000
_cell.length_b   1.000
_cell.length_c   1.000
_cell.angle_alpha   90.00
_cell.angle_beta   90.00
_cell.angle_gamma   90.00
#
_symmetry.space_group_name_H-M   'P 1'
#
loop_
_entity.id
_entity.type
_entity.pdbx_description
1 polymer ?
#
loop_
_entity_poly.entity_id
_entity_poly.type
_entity_poly.pdbx_seq_one_letter_code
_entity_poly.pdbx_strand_id
1 'polypeptide(L)'
;HIQMERIMKAGLDKIHFAWAGTKDDAPYYYRIHGPTVIIEFDNHYPPGRSSGPINHIHTVFREPGNDYGDLLRKHLLESPHHQKSK
;
A
#
# COMPACT_ATOMS: atom_id res chain seq x y z
N HIS A 1 19.74 -7.12 -3.12
CA HIS A 1 18.82 -6.03 -2.67
C HIS A 1 17.60 -6.74 -2.08
N ILE A 2 17.43 -6.70 -0.75
CA ILE A 2 16.53 -7.58 0.02
C ILE A 2 15.11 -7.62 -0.55
N GLN A 3 14.57 -6.47 -0.94
CA GLN A 3 13.21 -6.39 -1.44
C GLN A 3 13.02 -7.06 -2.82
N MET A 4 14.02 -6.93 -3.70
CA MET A 4 13.98 -7.55 -5.03
C MET A 4 14.10 -9.07 -4.91
N GLU A 5 14.94 -9.56 -3.99
CA GLU A 5 15.06 -10.99 -3.70
C GLU A 5 13.73 -11.58 -3.19
N ARG A 6 12.99 -10.87 -2.34
CA ARG A 6 11.66 -11.28 -1.88
C ARG A 6 10.66 -11.37 -3.02
N ILE A 7 10.63 -10.37 -3.90
CA ILE A 7 9.76 -10.34 -5.09
C ILE A 7 10.08 -11.54 -6.01
N MET A 8 11.36 -11.75 -6.32
CA MET A 8 11.80 -12.87 -7.16
C MET A 8 11.42 -14.22 -6.55
N LYS A 9 11.60 -14.39 -5.23
CA LYS A 9 11.24 -15.60 -4.50
C LYS A 9 9.73 -15.84 -4.46
N ALA A 10 8.91 -14.77 -4.41
CA ALA A 10 7.46 -14.88 -4.43
C ALA A 10 6.90 -15.26 -5.82
N GLY A 11 7.66 -14.94 -6.88
CA GLY A 11 7.33 -15.22 -8.28
C GLY A 11 6.88 -13.95 -9.00
N LEU A 12 7.59 -13.57 -10.07
CA LEU A 12 7.23 -12.44 -10.93
C LEU A 12 5.92 -12.66 -11.69
N ASP A 13 5.57 -13.92 -11.95
CA ASP A 13 4.30 -14.35 -12.56
C ASP A 13 3.07 -13.99 -11.73
N LYS A 14 3.26 -13.68 -10.44
CA LYS A 14 2.21 -13.27 -9.51
C LYS A 14 2.14 -11.77 -9.29
N ILE A 15 2.87 -11.00 -10.11
CA ILE A 15 2.79 -9.55 -10.13
C ILE A 15 1.71 -9.13 -11.13
N HIS A 16 0.74 -8.39 -10.65
CA HIS A 16 -0.41 -7.96 -11.43
C HIS A 16 -0.46 -6.43 -11.50
N PHE A 17 -0.85 -5.94 -12.67
CA PHE A 17 -1.17 -4.55 -12.90
C PHE A 17 -2.68 -4.33 -12.80
N ALA A 18 -3.07 -3.25 -12.14
CA ALA A 18 -4.45 -2.78 -12.08
C ALA A 18 -4.49 -1.29 -12.45
N TRP A 19 -5.57 -0.90 -13.12
CA TRP A 19 -5.83 0.47 -13.56
C TRP A 19 -7.26 0.87 -13.20
N ALA A 20 -7.44 2.12 -12.79
CA ALA A 20 -8.73 2.75 -12.66
C ALA A 20 -8.63 4.20 -13.18
N GLY A 21 -9.43 4.54 -14.19
CA GLY A 21 -9.40 5.84 -14.86
C GLY A 21 -10.18 5.75 -16.17
N THR A 22 -10.66 6.89 -16.66
CA THR A 22 -11.59 6.93 -17.81
C THR A 22 -11.05 7.67 -19.02
N LYS A 23 -10.53 8.88 -18.83
CA LYS A 23 -10.09 9.78 -19.89
C LYS A 23 -8.86 10.57 -19.46
N ASP A 24 -8.19 11.13 -20.45
CA ASP A 24 -7.21 12.19 -20.24
C ASP A 24 -7.91 13.37 -19.54
N ASP A 25 -7.28 13.92 -18.50
CA ASP A 25 -7.81 14.97 -17.60
C ASP A 25 -8.90 14.56 -16.57
N ALA A 26 -8.98 13.28 -16.20
CA ALA A 26 -9.77 12.81 -15.05
C ALA A 26 -8.89 12.07 -14.03
N PRO A 27 -9.27 12.01 -12.74
CA PRO A 27 -8.51 11.26 -11.75
C PRO A 27 -8.22 9.83 -12.21
N TYR A 28 -7.00 9.39 -11.95
CA TYR A 28 -6.52 8.08 -12.39
C TYR A 28 -5.61 7.46 -11.34
N TYR A 29 -5.67 6.14 -11.32
CA TYR A 29 -4.99 5.29 -10.37
C TYR A 29 -4.39 4.09 -11.09
N TYR A 30 -3.19 3.70 -10.68
CA TYR A 30 -2.64 2.41 -11.03
C TYR A 30 -2.00 1.74 -9.84
N ARG A 31 -1.96 0.40 -9.88
CA ARG A 31 -1.27 -0.41 -8.90
C ARG A 31 -0.51 -1.55 -9.56
N ILE A 32 0.72 -1.75 -9.11
CA ILE A 32 1.49 -2.97 -9.33
C ILE A 32 1.50 -3.72 -7.99
N HIS A 33 1.05 -4.97 -7.98
CA HIS A 33 0.93 -5.71 -6.72
C HIS A 33 1.19 -7.19 -6.89
N GLY A 34 1.69 -7.81 -5.84
CA GLY A 34 1.81 -9.25 -5.71
C GLY A 34 1.94 -9.64 -4.25
N PRO A 35 2.37 -10.89 -3.96
CA PRO A 35 2.34 -11.41 -2.59
C PRO A 35 3.19 -10.63 -1.58
N THR A 36 4.27 -9.98 -2.03
CA THR A 36 5.25 -9.32 -1.15
C THR A 36 5.47 -7.84 -1.45
N VAL A 37 4.75 -7.26 -2.40
CA VAL A 37 4.92 -5.86 -2.78
C VAL A 37 3.61 -5.28 -3.28
N ILE A 38 3.33 -4.04 -2.89
CA ILE A 38 2.28 -3.21 -3.46
C ILE A 38 2.90 -1.84 -3.76
N ILE A 39 2.72 -1.37 -4.99
CA ILE A 39 3.12 -0.04 -5.46
C ILE A 39 1.87 0.61 -6.02
N GLU A 40 1.43 1.70 -5.40
CA GLU A 40 0.24 2.45 -5.83
C GLU A 40 0.61 3.85 -6.24
N PHE A 41 -0.11 4.35 -7.23
CA PHE A 41 -0.11 5.73 -7.66
C PHE A 41 -1.55 6.17 -7.83
N ASP A 42 -1.89 7.31 -7.26
CA ASP A 42 -3.18 7.98 -7.41
C ASP A 42 -2.93 9.44 -7.75
N ASN A 43 -3.58 9.97 -8.78
CA ASN A 43 -3.60 11.40 -9.07
C ASN A 43 -5.05 11.88 -9.08
N HIS A 44 -5.36 12.78 -8.16
CA HIS A 44 -6.72 13.24 -7.90
C HIS A 44 -6.82 14.77 -7.96
N TYR A 45 -8.06 15.27 -7.89
CA TYR A 45 -8.29 16.68 -7.61
C TYR A 45 -7.71 17.08 -6.25
N PRO A 46 -7.21 18.32 -6.10
CA PRO A 46 -6.85 18.86 -4.80
C PRO A 46 -8.02 18.81 -3.80
N PRO A 47 -7.72 18.74 -2.49
CA PRO A 47 -8.75 18.75 -1.46
C PRO A 47 -9.77 19.89 -1.64
N GLY A 48 -11.06 19.56 -1.57
CA GLY A 48 -12.15 20.52 -1.73
C GLY A 48 -12.50 20.89 -3.18
N ARG A 49 -11.94 20.19 -4.18
CA ARG A 49 -12.27 20.38 -5.60
C ARG A 49 -12.78 19.09 -6.23
N SER A 50 -13.65 19.24 -7.24
CA SER A 50 -14.19 18.15 -8.07
C SER A 50 -14.07 18.44 -9.58
N SER A 51 -13.38 19.52 -9.94
CA SER A 51 -13.14 19.95 -11.31
C SER A 51 -11.85 20.76 -11.42
N GLY A 52 -11.37 20.96 -12.65
CA GLY A 52 -10.10 21.62 -12.94
C GLY A 52 -8.92 20.64 -12.99
N PRO A 53 -7.67 21.13 -12.94
CA PRO A 53 -6.50 20.28 -13.08
C PRO A 53 -6.39 19.22 -11.98
N ILE A 54 -6.10 17.98 -12.37
CA ILE A 54 -5.66 16.91 -11.46
C ILE A 54 -4.15 17.02 -11.23
N ASN A 55 -3.75 17.43 -10.04
CA ASN A 55 -2.35 17.64 -9.70
C ASN A 55 -2.03 17.29 -8.24
N HIS A 56 -2.83 16.40 -7.66
CA HIS A 56 -2.65 15.93 -6.30
C HIS A 56 -2.28 14.45 -6.32
N ILE A 57 -0.97 14.20 -6.28
CA ILE A 57 -0.41 12.86 -6.43
C ILE A 57 -0.18 12.24 -5.05
N HIS A 58 -0.66 11.01 -4.87
CA HIS A 58 -0.27 10.11 -3.80
C HIS A 58 0.45 8.90 -4.38
N THR A 59 1.48 8.46 -3.68
CA THR A 59 2.18 7.22 -4.01
C THR A 59 2.40 6.41 -2.75
N VAL A 60 2.17 5.11 -2.83
CA VAL A 60 2.42 4.19 -1.72
C VAL A 60 3.34 3.08 -2.19
N PHE A 61 4.35 2.79 -1.36
CA PHE A 61 5.09 1.54 -1.42
C PHE A 61 4.79 0.78 -0.14
N ARG A 62 4.29 -0.45 -0.27
CA ARG A 62 3.95 -1.30 0.88
C ARG A 62 4.53 -2.70 0.72
N GLU A 63 4.97 -3.24 1.85
CA GLU A 63 5.41 -4.62 2.01
C GLU A 63 4.38 -5.38 2.86
N PRO A 64 3.46 -6.15 2.25
CA PRO A 64 2.52 -6.98 2.99
C PRO A 64 3.22 -7.85 4.03
N GLY A 65 2.68 -7.88 5.26
CA GLY A 65 3.24 -8.62 6.40
C GLY A 65 4.33 -7.88 7.18
N ASN A 66 4.64 -6.63 6.81
CA ASN A 66 5.47 -5.71 7.60
C ASN A 66 4.64 -4.47 7.97
N ASP A 67 3.45 -4.70 8.54
CA ASP A 67 2.46 -3.65 8.72
C ASP A 67 2.76 -2.79 9.95
N TYR A 68 2.69 -1.47 9.76
CA TYR A 68 2.78 -0.53 10.86
C TYR A 68 1.63 -0.76 11.84
N GLY A 69 1.96 -0.94 13.12
CA GLY A 69 0.99 -1.24 14.19
C GLY A 69 0.96 -2.70 14.63
N ASP A 70 1.54 -3.63 13.87
CA ASP A 70 1.66 -5.03 14.30
C ASP A 70 2.50 -5.15 15.59
N LEU A 71 3.48 -4.26 15.78
CA LEU A 71 4.25 -4.18 17.02
C LEU A 71 3.40 -3.79 18.23
N LEU A 72 2.44 -2.87 18.06
CA LEU A 72 1.52 -2.51 19.12
C LEU A 72 0.59 -3.68 19.45
N ARG A 73 0.06 -4.36 18.42
CA ARG A 73 -0.73 -5.58 18.60
C ARG A 73 0.07 -6.64 19.37
N LYS A 74 1.31 -6.89 18.99
CA LYS A 74 2.22 -7.82 19.67
C LYS A 74 2.44 -7.42 21.12
N HIS A 75 2.73 -6.14 21.38
CA HIS A 75 2.90 -5.61 22.72
C HIS A 75 1.68 -5.86 23.60
N LEU A 76 0.47 -5.60 23.10
CA LEU A 76 -0.78 -5.81 23.83
C LEU A 76 -1.02 -7.30 24.15
N LEU A 77 -0.61 -8.21 23.26
CA LEU A 77 -0.83 -9.65 23.42
C LEU A 77 0.21 -10.35 24.30
N GLU A 78 1.46 -9.86 24.31
CA GLU A 78 2.59 -10.58 24.90
C GLU A 78 3.16 -9.90 26.15
N SER A 79 2.92 -8.61 26.35
CA SER A 79 3.59 -7.89 27.45
C SER A 79 2.97 -8.20 28.82
N PRO A 80 3.79 -8.45 29.86
CA PRO A 80 3.31 -8.82 31.19
C PRO A 80 2.33 -7.82 31.82
N HIS A 81 2.50 -6.52 31.59
CA HIS A 81 1.63 -5.47 32.14
C HIS A 81 0.27 -5.34 31.42
N HIS A 82 0.08 -6.04 30.31
CA HIS A 82 -1.22 -6.20 29.65
C HIS A 82 -1.85 -7.57 29.90
N GLN A 83 -1.14 -8.51 30.55
CA GLN A 83 -1.74 -9.77 30.98
C GLN A 83 -2.55 -9.53 32.25
N LYS A 84 -3.83 -9.89 32.25
CA LYS A 84 -4.64 -9.87 33.49
C LYS A 84 -4.02 -10.82 34.50
N SER A 85 -3.80 -10.34 35.74
CA SER A 85 -3.43 -11.24 36.83
C SER A 85 -4.51 -12.30 36.98
N LYS A 86 -4.10 -13.57 37.03
CA LYS A 86 -5.00 -14.68 37.38
C LYS A 86 -5.55 -14.49 38.79
#